data_AF-A0A2U7PGV6-F1
#
_entry.id   AF-A0A2U7PGV6-F1
#
_cell.length_a   1.000
_cell.length_b   1.000
_cell.length_c   1.000
_cell.angle_alpha   90.00
_cell.angle_beta   90.00
_cell.angle_gamma   90.00
#
_symmetry.space_group_name_H-M   'P 1'
#
loop_
_entity.id
_entity.type
_entity.pdbx_description
1 polymer ?
#
loop_
_entity_poly.entity_id
_entity_poly.type
_entity_poly.pdbx_seq_one_letter_code
_entity_poly.pdbx_strand_id
1 'polypeptide(L)'
;MSKTNNIFLRENLIRSLDRRQSLLTTIRGETKQKVEKIIIKESFYKFLDKVDKIKVSDEERSQIYDFIFCLLNRSADLKTNKKPSSANITSMYGGESFYYLTKIKSKKEIIDLIKFLHKEDIPFSSISGIQHKKGIPNLDELKMFIEFLKNENLFEYLSSISSMQMGKGIPNLDELKMFIEFLKKEKLLEYLSSISGMQNGKGIPELDEFKMFIEFLKNENLLEYLSSISGMQNGKGIPDFDELKMFIEFLKKEKFLEYLSSISSMQRGKGIPELDELKMFIEFLKNENFFEYLSSISSMQNGKGIPNLDELKKFIEFLKNENFFEYLSSISSMQNGKGIPNLDELKKFIEFLKKENLFEYLSSISSMQSGKGIPNFDRIKELINFTRNNQIPFSFVSSMQVGKGIPDLKILGKLITEARKKELNLKELSGK
;
A
#
# COMPACT_ATOMS: atom_id res chain seq x y z
N MET A 1 43.31 -10.70 -11.88
CA MET A 1 43.23 -9.60 -10.90
C MET A 1 41.80 -9.02 -10.74
N SER A 2 40.72 -9.82 -10.74
CA SER A 2 39.37 -9.28 -11.03
C SER A 2 38.31 -9.32 -9.92
N LYS A 3 38.59 -9.84 -8.71
CA LYS A 3 37.61 -9.84 -7.60
C LYS A 3 37.84 -8.74 -6.54
N THR A 4 39.10 -8.38 -6.29
CA THR A 4 39.46 -7.44 -5.22
C THR A 4 39.08 -5.98 -5.53
N ASN A 5 39.16 -5.57 -6.81
CA ASN A 5 38.82 -4.21 -7.23
C ASN A 5 37.32 -3.89 -7.10
N ASN A 6 36.44 -4.84 -7.42
CA ASN A 6 34.99 -4.63 -7.34
C ASN A 6 34.50 -4.45 -5.90
N ILE A 7 35.07 -5.23 -4.99
CA ILE A 7 34.81 -5.10 -3.56
C ILE A 7 35.20 -3.69 -3.10
N PHE A 8 36.36 -3.18 -3.54
CA PHE A 8 36.82 -1.84 -3.18
C PHE A 8 35.90 -0.72 -3.71
N LEU A 9 35.44 -0.80 -4.96
CA LEU A 9 34.53 0.18 -5.56
C LEU A 9 33.16 0.24 -4.86
N ARG A 10 32.57 -0.94 -4.59
CA ARG A 10 31.31 -1.05 -3.85
C ARG A 10 31.43 -0.53 -2.42
N GLU A 11 32.50 -0.93 -1.71
CA GLU A 11 32.75 -0.45 -0.36
C GLU A 11 32.91 1.07 -0.31
N ASN A 12 33.55 1.67 -1.31
CA ASN A 12 33.69 3.12 -1.41
C ASN A 12 32.34 3.83 -1.56
N LEU A 13 31.40 3.28 -2.35
CA LEU A 13 30.04 3.79 -2.43
C LEU A 13 29.35 3.77 -1.05
N ILE A 14 29.36 2.62 -0.37
CA ILE A 14 28.71 2.46 0.93
C ILE A 14 29.34 3.39 1.97
N ARG A 15 30.68 3.41 2.07
CA ARG A 15 31.40 4.33 2.97
C ARG A 15 31.08 5.79 2.67
N SER A 16 30.90 6.16 1.41
CA SER A 16 30.54 7.53 1.02
C SER A 16 29.12 7.89 1.47
N LEU A 17 28.17 6.97 1.35
CA LEU A 17 26.80 7.14 1.85
C LEU A 17 26.77 7.25 3.39
N ASP A 18 27.54 6.41 4.09
CA ASP A 18 27.64 6.44 5.55
C ASP A 18 28.27 7.73 6.07
N ARG A 19 29.37 8.19 5.44
CA ARG A 19 30.00 9.49 5.76
C ARG A 19 29.04 10.64 5.56
N ARG A 20 28.28 10.63 4.45
CA ARG A 20 27.23 11.63 4.19
C ARG A 20 26.16 11.60 5.26
N GLN A 21 25.68 10.41 5.63
CA GLN A 21 24.67 10.24 6.66
C GLN A 21 25.16 10.74 8.02
N SER A 22 26.42 10.46 8.38
CA SER A 22 27.05 10.97 9.60
C SER A 22 27.13 12.49 9.61
N LEU A 23 27.63 13.11 8.53
CA LEU A 23 27.69 14.57 8.37
C LEU A 23 26.31 15.22 8.51
N LEU A 24 25.30 14.65 7.86
CA LEU A 24 23.92 15.10 7.93
C LEU A 24 23.33 15.01 9.34
N THR A 25 23.69 13.96 10.07
CA THR A 25 23.31 13.79 11.48
C THR A 25 23.98 14.86 12.37
N THR A 26 25.25 15.17 12.13
CA THR A 26 25.97 16.25 12.84
C THR A 26 25.32 17.61 12.57
N ILE A 27 25.11 17.97 11.30
CA ILE A 27 24.46 19.23 10.91
C ILE A 27 23.07 19.35 11.55
N ARG A 28 22.29 18.26 11.56
CA ARG A 28 20.98 18.22 12.25
C ARG A 28 21.09 18.50 13.75
N GLY A 29 22.11 17.96 14.41
CA GLY A 29 22.37 18.21 15.83
C GLY A 29 22.69 19.67 16.12
N GLU A 30 23.52 20.29 15.26
CA GLU A 30 23.99 21.66 15.42
C GLU A 30 22.94 22.71 15.04
N THR A 31 22.24 22.50 13.92
CA THR A 31 21.33 23.51 13.32
C THR A 31 19.87 23.35 13.74
N LYS A 32 19.50 22.26 14.42
CA LYS A 32 18.12 21.82 14.69
C LYS A 32 17.24 21.69 13.43
N GLN A 33 17.82 21.74 12.22
CA GLN A 33 17.08 21.57 10.98
C GLN A 33 16.67 20.12 10.77
N LYS A 34 15.49 19.91 10.18
CA LYS A 34 14.99 18.57 9.84
C LYS A 34 15.72 18.07 8.59
N VAL A 35 16.80 17.33 8.79
CA VAL A 35 17.51 16.64 7.71
C VAL A 35 16.95 15.22 7.54
N GLU A 36 16.56 14.86 6.33
CA GLU A 36 16.06 13.51 6.01
C GLU A 36 17.20 12.47 5.94
N LYS A 37 16.95 11.29 6.53
CA LYS A 37 17.90 10.17 6.55
C LYS A 37 17.76 9.34 5.28
N ILE A 38 18.89 8.99 4.64
CA ILE A 38 18.90 8.01 3.54
C ILE A 38 18.62 6.63 4.13
N ILE A 39 17.56 5.97 3.64
CA ILE A 39 17.20 4.61 4.05
C ILE A 39 17.76 3.62 3.03
N ILE A 40 18.80 2.89 3.43
CA ILE A 40 19.35 1.77 2.66
C ILE A 40 18.55 0.51 3.01
N LYS A 41 17.83 -0.05 2.04
CA LYS A 41 17.08 -1.31 2.18
C LYS A 41 17.91 -2.52 1.74
N GLU A 42 17.57 -3.70 2.27
CA GLU A 42 18.19 -4.98 1.89
C GLU A 42 18.16 -5.25 0.37
N SER A 43 17.09 -4.86 -0.31
CA SER A 43 16.97 -4.95 -1.76
C SER A 43 18.05 -4.19 -2.53
N PHE A 44 18.64 -3.16 -1.92
CA PHE A 44 19.72 -2.40 -2.53
C PHE A 44 21.05 -3.13 -2.49
N TYR A 45 21.37 -3.87 -1.43
CA TYR A 45 22.57 -4.71 -1.40
C TYR A 45 22.50 -5.79 -2.48
N LYS A 46 21.33 -6.44 -2.62
CA LYS A 46 21.07 -7.38 -3.72
C LYS A 46 21.19 -6.75 -5.11
N PHE A 47 20.81 -5.47 -5.23
CA PHE A 47 20.99 -4.70 -6.46
C PHE A 47 22.47 -4.44 -6.74
N LEU A 48 23.26 -4.02 -5.75
CA LEU A 48 24.71 -3.83 -5.90
C LEU A 48 25.42 -5.15 -6.24
N ASP A 49 25.07 -6.27 -5.61
CA ASP A 49 25.65 -7.58 -5.93
C ASP A 49 25.44 -7.98 -7.41
N LYS A 50 24.37 -7.49 -8.02
CA LYS A 50 24.13 -7.68 -9.45
C LYS A 50 24.95 -6.70 -10.30
N VAL A 51 25.11 -5.44 -9.86
CA VAL A 51 26.01 -4.46 -10.52
C VAL A 51 27.45 -5.00 -10.58
N ASP A 52 27.92 -5.62 -9.50
CA ASP A 52 29.25 -6.24 -9.42
C ASP A 52 29.46 -7.35 -10.48
N LYS A 53 28.36 -7.99 -10.91
CA LYS A 53 28.34 -9.11 -11.88
C LYS A 53 28.17 -8.67 -13.33
N ILE A 54 27.95 -7.37 -13.60
CA ILE A 54 27.82 -6.86 -14.96
C ILE A 54 29.18 -6.99 -15.68
N LYS A 55 29.13 -7.50 -16.92
CA LYS A 55 30.28 -7.58 -17.84
C LYS A 55 30.59 -6.20 -18.45
N VAL A 56 31.23 -5.35 -17.66
CA VAL A 56 31.72 -4.01 -18.03
C VAL A 56 33.13 -3.79 -17.49
N SER A 57 33.83 -2.78 -17.99
CA SER A 57 35.14 -2.39 -17.47
C SER A 57 35.06 -1.90 -16.02
N ASP A 58 36.19 -1.87 -15.31
CA ASP A 58 36.25 -1.34 -13.93
C ASP A 58 35.94 0.16 -13.91
N GLU A 59 36.37 0.92 -14.94
CA GLU A 59 36.05 2.33 -15.11
C GLU A 59 34.55 2.57 -15.31
N GLU A 60 33.92 1.80 -16.20
CA GLU A 60 32.47 1.86 -16.44
C GLU A 60 31.69 1.50 -15.16
N ARG A 61 32.13 0.47 -14.44
CA ARG A 61 31.53 0.07 -13.16
C ARG A 61 31.65 1.18 -12.11
N SER A 62 32.81 1.84 -12.03
CA SER A 62 33.03 2.98 -11.15
C SER A 62 32.08 4.14 -11.48
N GLN A 63 31.86 4.43 -12.76
CA GLN A 63 30.90 5.46 -13.21
C GLN A 63 29.46 5.12 -12.79
N ILE A 64 29.07 3.84 -12.86
CA ILE A 64 27.75 3.40 -12.40
C ILE A 64 27.55 3.69 -10.91
N TYR A 65 28.53 3.36 -10.04
CA TYR A 65 28.42 3.66 -8.61
C TYR A 65 28.37 5.18 -8.35
N ASP A 66 29.15 5.96 -9.09
CA ASP A 66 29.13 7.42 -9.04
C ASP A 66 27.73 7.98 -9.38
N PHE A 67 27.06 7.43 -10.39
CA PHE A 67 25.70 7.82 -10.76
C PHE A 67 24.68 7.44 -9.70
N ILE A 68 24.78 6.23 -9.14
CA ILE A 68 23.92 5.78 -8.03
C ILE A 68 24.08 6.72 -6.82
N PHE A 69 25.31 7.04 -6.43
CA PHE A 69 25.60 7.98 -5.35
C PHE A 69 24.99 9.35 -5.63
N CYS A 70 25.19 9.89 -6.84
CA CYS A 70 24.66 11.18 -7.24
C CYS A 70 23.13 11.21 -7.14
N LEU A 71 22.44 10.19 -7.66
CA LEU A 71 20.99 10.11 -7.66
C LEU A 71 20.41 9.99 -6.24
N LEU A 72 21.00 9.16 -5.37
CA LEU A 72 20.57 9.06 -3.95
C LEU A 72 20.75 10.39 -3.23
N ASN A 73 21.92 11.01 -3.38
CA ASN A 73 22.23 12.24 -2.66
C ASN A 73 21.34 13.39 -3.12
N ARG A 74 21.16 13.56 -4.42
CA ARG A 74 20.35 14.65 -4.96
C ARG A 74 18.87 14.45 -4.64
N SER A 75 18.35 13.22 -4.73
CA SER A 75 16.96 12.95 -4.35
C SER A 75 16.68 13.21 -2.87
N ALA A 76 17.67 13.05 -1.99
CA ALA A 76 17.55 13.40 -0.56
C ALA A 76 17.39 14.91 -0.30
N ASP A 77 17.74 15.77 -1.26
CA ASP A 77 17.58 17.23 -1.17
C ASP A 77 16.15 17.70 -1.56
N LEU A 78 15.27 16.80 -2.01
CA LEU A 78 13.90 17.13 -2.42
C LEU A 78 12.97 17.29 -1.21
N LYS A 79 12.21 18.40 -1.15
CA LYS A 79 11.27 18.70 -0.06
C LYS A 79 10.12 17.69 0.04
N THR A 80 9.68 17.15 -1.10
CA THR A 80 8.52 16.26 -1.24
C THR A 80 8.89 14.79 -1.26
N ASN A 81 10.18 14.45 -1.23
CA ASN A 81 10.63 13.07 -1.21
C ASN A 81 10.50 12.51 0.21
N LYS A 82 9.26 12.35 0.70
CA LYS A 82 8.96 11.80 2.02
C LYS A 82 9.64 10.43 2.16
N LYS A 83 10.88 10.41 2.69
CA LYS A 83 11.82 9.27 2.83
C LYS A 83 12.62 8.91 1.57
N PRO A 84 13.77 9.57 1.29
CA PRO A 84 14.72 9.08 0.29
C PRO A 84 15.11 7.64 0.64
N SER A 85 14.78 6.71 -0.24
CA SER A 85 15.12 5.32 -0.06
C SER A 85 15.82 4.79 -1.30
N SER A 86 16.75 3.87 -1.06
CA SER A 86 17.37 3.13 -2.15
C SER A 86 16.35 2.36 -3.02
N ALA A 87 15.10 2.21 -2.56
CA ALA A 87 14.03 1.59 -3.32
C ALA A 87 13.67 2.34 -4.61
N ASN A 88 13.78 3.67 -4.65
CA ASN A 88 13.46 4.43 -5.88
C ASN A 88 14.49 4.20 -6.99
N ILE A 89 15.76 4.04 -6.62
CA ILE A 89 16.80 3.66 -7.59
C ILE A 89 16.64 2.20 -7.98
N THR A 90 16.44 1.33 -7.00
CA THR A 90 16.18 -0.10 -7.27
C THR A 90 14.91 -0.27 -8.11
N SER A 91 13.89 0.57 -8.01
CA SER A 91 12.70 0.46 -8.86
C SER A 91 13.01 0.86 -10.31
N MET A 92 13.75 1.94 -10.53
CA MET A 92 14.10 2.42 -11.87
C MET A 92 15.08 1.49 -12.61
N TYR A 93 15.93 0.76 -11.88
CA TYR A 93 17.05 -0.01 -12.47
C TYR A 93 17.12 -1.49 -12.06
N GLY A 94 16.32 -1.95 -11.10
CA GLY A 94 16.43 -3.30 -10.49
C GLY A 94 15.81 -4.45 -11.28
N GLY A 95 15.63 -4.28 -12.59
CA GLY A 95 15.21 -5.35 -13.50
C GLY A 95 16.30 -6.40 -13.74
N GLU A 96 16.03 -7.33 -14.65
CA GLU A 96 17.02 -8.34 -15.07
C GLU A 96 18.14 -7.73 -15.93
N SER A 97 17.80 -6.67 -16.67
CA SER A 97 18.74 -5.96 -17.52
C SER A 97 19.23 -4.67 -16.88
N PHE A 98 20.51 -4.65 -16.49
CA PHE A 98 21.22 -3.45 -16.02
C PHE A 98 21.67 -2.53 -17.16
N TYR A 99 21.28 -2.85 -18.39
CA TYR A 99 21.48 -2.03 -19.59
C TYR A 99 20.99 -0.59 -19.42
N TYR A 100 20.02 -0.34 -18.54
CA TYR A 100 19.56 1.03 -18.30
C TYR A 100 20.56 1.88 -17.49
N LEU A 101 21.42 1.26 -16.65
CA LEU A 101 22.48 1.99 -15.95
C LEU A 101 23.57 2.44 -16.91
N THR A 102 23.88 1.62 -17.93
CA THR A 102 24.84 1.97 -18.98
C THR A 102 24.30 3.01 -19.96
N LYS A 103 22.99 3.34 -19.89
CA LYS A 103 22.37 4.41 -20.68
C LYS A 103 22.45 5.79 -20.03
N ILE A 104 22.90 5.89 -18.78
CA ILE A 104 23.07 7.20 -18.12
C ILE A 104 24.23 7.91 -18.82
N LYS A 105 23.95 9.01 -19.51
CA LYS A 105 24.96 9.68 -20.35
C LYS A 105 25.84 10.63 -19.54
N SER A 106 25.30 11.22 -18.47
CA SER A 106 26.08 12.16 -17.64
C SER A 106 25.51 12.40 -16.24
N LYS A 107 26.37 12.88 -15.33
CA LYS A 107 25.94 13.43 -14.01
C LYS A 107 25.01 14.64 -14.19
N LYS A 108 25.13 15.37 -15.29
CA LYS A 108 24.31 16.56 -15.58
C LYS A 108 22.84 16.19 -15.74
N GLU A 109 22.52 15.11 -16.45
CA GLU A 109 21.13 14.63 -16.62
C GLU A 109 20.45 14.35 -15.27
N ILE A 110 21.16 13.70 -14.34
CA ILE A 110 20.66 13.45 -12.97
C ILE A 110 20.40 14.77 -12.25
N ILE A 111 21.35 15.70 -12.30
CA ILE A 111 21.24 16.99 -11.60
C ILE A 111 20.07 17.80 -12.16
N ASP A 112 19.93 17.85 -13.48
CA ASP A 112 18.88 18.62 -14.16
C ASP A 112 17.49 18.03 -13.88
N LEU A 113 17.36 16.69 -13.87
CA LEU A 113 16.13 16.01 -13.43
C LEU A 113 15.78 16.41 -12.00
N ILE A 114 16.70 16.26 -11.04
CA ILE A 114 16.39 16.53 -9.64
C ILE A 114 16.08 18.01 -9.41
N LYS A 115 16.81 18.93 -10.05
CA LYS A 115 16.49 20.37 -9.99
C LYS A 115 15.09 20.67 -10.50
N PHE A 116 14.69 20.04 -11.61
CA PHE A 116 13.35 20.18 -12.15
C PHE A 116 12.29 19.66 -11.17
N LEU A 117 12.45 18.45 -10.62
CA LEU A 117 11.51 17.91 -9.64
C LEU A 117 11.40 18.76 -8.38
N HIS A 118 12.53 19.32 -7.91
CA HIS A 118 12.53 20.24 -6.76
C HIS A 118 11.76 21.53 -7.06
N LYS A 119 12.01 22.12 -8.23
CA LYS A 119 11.37 23.37 -8.66
C LYS A 119 9.86 23.20 -8.80
N GLU A 120 9.43 22.08 -9.38
CA GLU A 120 8.03 21.80 -9.67
C GLU A 120 7.29 21.11 -8.51
N ASP A 121 7.96 20.89 -7.37
CA ASP A 121 7.45 20.23 -6.17
C ASP A 121 6.94 18.79 -6.40
N ILE A 122 7.61 18.05 -7.29
CA ILE A 122 7.18 16.69 -7.68
C ILE A 122 7.83 15.63 -6.77
N PRO A 123 7.05 14.72 -6.16
CA PRO A 123 7.61 13.58 -5.45
C PRO A 123 8.42 12.67 -6.38
N PHE A 124 9.67 12.36 -5.98
CA PHE A 124 10.53 11.47 -6.76
C PHE A 124 9.89 10.08 -6.96
N SER A 125 9.08 9.62 -6.00
CA SER A 125 8.36 8.36 -6.08
C SER A 125 7.44 8.27 -7.29
N SER A 126 6.76 9.36 -7.65
CA SER A 126 5.83 9.39 -8.80
C SER A 126 6.58 9.10 -10.11
N ILE A 127 7.75 9.74 -10.29
CA ILE A 127 8.57 9.53 -11.48
C ILE A 127 9.24 8.15 -11.48
N SER A 128 9.75 7.71 -10.32
CA SER A 128 10.41 6.40 -10.20
C SER A 128 9.45 5.22 -10.42
N GLY A 129 8.15 5.43 -10.24
CA GLY A 129 7.10 4.46 -10.57
C GLY A 129 6.88 4.37 -12.07
N ILE A 130 6.63 5.51 -12.73
CA ILE A 130 6.51 5.59 -14.20
C ILE A 130 7.72 4.95 -14.90
N GLN A 131 8.90 5.21 -14.37
CA GLN A 131 10.19 4.77 -14.91
C GLN A 131 10.70 3.45 -14.32
N HIS A 132 9.84 2.67 -13.66
CA HIS A 132 10.22 1.37 -13.11
C HIS A 132 10.83 0.47 -14.21
N LYS A 133 12.07 0.04 -14.00
CA LYS A 133 12.89 -0.73 -14.96
C LYS A 133 13.10 -0.02 -16.32
N LYS A 134 13.05 1.30 -16.38
CA LYS A 134 13.25 2.09 -17.61
C LYS A 134 14.43 3.07 -17.53
N GLY A 135 14.97 3.30 -16.33
CA GLY A 135 16.05 4.25 -16.09
C GLY A 135 15.59 5.70 -15.97
N ILE A 136 16.49 6.67 -16.18
CA ILE A 136 16.17 8.09 -16.09
C ILE A 136 15.26 8.50 -17.26
N PRO A 137 14.19 9.27 -17.03
CA PRO A 137 13.34 9.77 -18.10
C PRO A 137 14.08 10.78 -18.99
N ASN A 138 13.65 10.92 -20.24
CA ASN A 138 13.96 12.10 -21.03
C ASN A 138 13.36 13.33 -20.33
N LEU A 139 14.20 14.32 -20.02
CA LEU A 139 13.80 15.48 -19.25
C LEU A 139 12.82 16.39 -20.00
N ASP A 140 12.94 16.50 -21.33
CA ASP A 140 12.08 17.39 -22.11
C ASP A 140 10.69 16.78 -22.29
N GLU A 141 10.60 15.46 -22.53
CA GLU A 141 9.32 14.73 -22.49
C GLU A 141 8.64 14.84 -21.13
N LEU A 142 9.40 14.71 -20.03
CA LEU A 142 8.88 14.88 -18.68
C LEU A 142 8.37 16.31 -18.44
N LYS A 143 9.09 17.34 -18.89
CA LYS A 143 8.63 18.74 -18.78
C LYS A 143 7.30 18.93 -19.50
N MET A 144 7.18 18.47 -20.74
CA MET A 144 5.94 18.58 -21.53
C MET A 144 4.78 17.88 -20.83
N PHE A 145 5.01 16.68 -20.26
CA PHE A 145 4.00 15.97 -19.49
C PHE A 145 3.54 16.73 -18.24
N ILE A 146 4.48 17.26 -17.46
CA ILE A 146 4.15 18.02 -16.25
C ILE A 146 3.44 19.33 -16.59
N GLU A 147 3.89 20.03 -17.63
CA GLU A 147 3.24 21.25 -18.13
C GLU A 147 1.81 20.98 -18.58
N PHE A 148 1.59 19.90 -19.34
CA PHE A 148 0.25 19.44 -19.71
C PHE A 148 -0.63 19.22 -18.47
N LEU A 149 -0.15 18.48 -17.46
CA LEU A 149 -0.92 18.26 -16.23
C LEU A 149 -1.26 19.56 -15.50
N LYS A 150 -0.36 20.55 -15.48
CA LYS A 150 -0.62 21.84 -14.84
C LYS A 150 -1.65 22.65 -15.61
N ASN A 151 -1.50 22.73 -16.93
CA ASN A 151 -2.42 23.48 -17.80
C ASN A 151 -3.84 22.90 -17.76
N GLU A 152 -3.96 21.58 -17.65
CA GLU A 152 -5.25 20.90 -17.56
C GLU A 152 -5.84 20.84 -16.14
N ASN A 153 -5.15 21.39 -15.14
CA ASN A 153 -5.47 21.30 -13.71
C ASN A 153 -5.55 19.84 -13.18
N LEU A 154 -4.65 18.98 -13.64
CA LEU A 154 -4.58 17.55 -13.32
C LEU A 154 -3.42 17.15 -12.43
N PHE A 155 -2.63 18.11 -11.95
CA PHE A 155 -1.41 17.82 -11.19
C PHE A 155 -1.70 17.01 -9.90
N GLU A 156 -2.87 17.20 -9.28
CA GLU A 156 -3.32 16.39 -8.13
C GLU A 156 -3.48 14.90 -8.47
N TYR A 157 -3.78 14.57 -9.74
CA TYR A 157 -3.92 13.21 -10.24
C TYR A 157 -2.60 12.60 -10.73
N LEU A 158 -1.46 13.29 -10.56
CA LEU A 158 -0.15 12.78 -10.97
C LEU A 158 0.12 11.39 -10.38
N SER A 159 -0.26 11.12 -9.13
CA SER A 159 -0.09 9.79 -8.52
C SER A 159 -0.92 8.72 -9.23
N SER A 160 -2.16 9.03 -9.60
CA SER A 160 -3.06 8.12 -10.31
C SER A 160 -2.51 7.80 -11.71
N ILE A 161 -2.08 8.83 -12.46
CA ILE A 161 -1.47 8.65 -13.78
C ILE A 161 -0.15 7.87 -13.67
N SER A 162 0.64 8.15 -12.64
CA SER A 162 1.89 7.41 -12.37
C SER A 162 1.64 5.94 -12.08
N SER A 163 0.54 5.61 -11.38
CA SER A 163 0.10 4.24 -11.12
C SER A 163 -0.26 3.51 -12.42
N MET A 164 -1.06 4.13 -13.29
CA MET A 164 -1.39 3.55 -14.60
C MET A 164 -0.13 3.26 -15.44
N GLN A 165 0.82 4.20 -15.43
CA GLN A 165 2.05 4.11 -16.22
C GLN A 165 3.22 3.42 -15.50
N MET A 166 2.96 2.70 -14.41
CA MET A 166 4.00 1.99 -13.65
C MET A 166 4.84 1.09 -14.57
N GLY A 167 6.11 1.46 -14.79
CA GLY A 167 7.07 0.77 -15.64
C GLY A 167 6.83 0.86 -17.15
N LYS A 168 5.95 1.75 -17.61
CA LYS A 168 5.64 1.96 -19.03
C LYS A 168 6.41 3.14 -19.62
N GLY A 169 6.91 4.06 -18.79
CA GLY A 169 7.53 5.31 -19.22
C GLY A 169 6.54 6.47 -19.26
N ILE A 170 7.01 7.67 -19.62
CA ILE A 170 6.15 8.85 -19.73
C ILE A 170 5.01 8.54 -20.72
N PRO A 171 3.75 8.84 -20.38
CA PRO A 171 2.62 8.57 -21.27
C PRO A 171 2.76 9.29 -22.61
N ASN A 172 2.22 8.69 -23.68
CA ASN A 172 1.93 9.43 -24.91
C ASN A 172 0.93 10.55 -24.58
N LEU A 173 1.30 11.80 -24.88
CA LEU A 173 0.50 12.95 -24.49
C LEU A 173 -0.80 13.07 -25.29
N ASP A 174 -0.84 12.61 -26.54
CA ASP A 174 -2.05 12.70 -27.36
C ASP A 174 -3.08 11.66 -26.91
N GLU A 175 -2.64 10.44 -26.62
CA GLU A 175 -3.50 9.41 -25.98
C GLU A 175 -4.02 9.89 -24.62
N LEU A 176 -3.17 10.48 -23.79
CA LEU A 176 -3.57 11.01 -22.49
C LEU A 176 -4.57 12.15 -22.62
N LYS A 177 -4.35 13.09 -23.55
CA LYS A 177 -5.28 14.19 -23.83
C LYS A 177 -6.66 13.67 -24.20
N MET A 178 -6.74 12.77 -25.18
CA MET A 178 -8.02 12.21 -25.62
C MET A 178 -8.75 11.49 -24.49
N PHE A 179 -8.02 10.74 -23.66
CA PHE A 179 -8.59 10.07 -22.49
C PHE A 179 -9.11 11.07 -21.44
N ILE A 180 -8.35 12.11 -21.11
CA ILE A 180 -8.76 13.15 -20.18
C ILE A 180 -9.96 13.95 -20.70
N GLU A 181 -9.97 14.32 -21.98
CA GLU A 181 -11.09 15.01 -22.61
C GLU A 181 -12.36 14.18 -22.52
N PHE A 182 -12.27 12.88 -22.77
CA PHE A 182 -13.38 11.95 -22.57
C PHE A 182 -13.85 11.95 -21.11
N LEU A 183 -12.95 11.81 -20.12
CA LEU A 183 -13.33 11.85 -18.70
C LEU A 183 -14.02 13.16 -18.32
N LYS A 184 -13.52 14.32 -18.80
CA LYS A 184 -14.12 15.63 -18.55
C LYS A 184 -15.53 15.71 -19.16
N LYS A 185 -15.68 15.31 -20.42
CA LYS A 185 -16.97 15.29 -21.14
C LYS A 185 -18.00 14.43 -20.41
N GLU A 186 -17.60 13.25 -19.96
CA GLU A 186 -18.48 12.31 -19.27
C GLU A 186 -18.64 12.59 -17.77
N LYS A 187 -17.97 13.64 -17.24
CA LYS A 187 -17.92 14.01 -15.82
C LYS A 187 -17.37 12.90 -14.90
N LEU A 188 -16.36 12.18 -15.37
CA LEU A 188 -15.75 11.03 -14.69
C LEU A 188 -14.39 11.32 -14.06
N LEU A 189 -13.95 12.58 -14.05
CA LEU A 189 -12.61 12.92 -13.56
C LEU A 189 -12.41 12.54 -12.09
N GLU A 190 -13.45 12.62 -11.27
CA GLU A 190 -13.42 12.18 -9.86
C GLU A 190 -13.13 10.68 -9.71
N TYR A 191 -13.47 9.87 -10.71
CA TYR A 191 -13.20 8.43 -10.72
C TYR A 191 -11.80 8.08 -11.23
N LEU A 192 -10.96 9.05 -11.60
CA LEU A 192 -9.63 8.80 -12.15
C LEU A 192 -8.74 7.99 -11.19
N SER A 193 -8.90 8.16 -9.87
CA SER A 193 -8.21 7.32 -8.89
C SER A 193 -8.67 5.85 -9.00
N SER A 194 -9.97 5.59 -9.10
CA SER A 194 -10.51 4.23 -9.27
C SER A 194 -10.07 3.60 -10.58
N ILE A 195 -10.20 4.34 -11.69
CA ILE A 195 -9.77 3.91 -13.02
C ILE A 195 -8.26 3.60 -13.02
N SER A 196 -7.46 4.41 -12.34
CA SER A 196 -6.03 4.16 -12.22
C SER A 196 -5.67 2.92 -11.41
N GLY A 197 -6.54 2.53 -10.48
CA GLY A 197 -6.41 1.27 -9.74
C GLY A 197 -6.56 0.07 -10.67
N MET A 198 -7.63 0.01 -11.47
CA MET A 198 -7.81 -1.09 -12.42
C MET A 198 -6.73 -1.12 -13.50
N GLN A 199 -6.25 0.04 -13.94
CA GLN A 199 -5.20 0.19 -14.94
C GLN A 199 -3.77 0.22 -14.37
N ASN A 200 -3.56 -0.09 -13.09
CA ASN A 200 -2.24 -0.03 -12.47
C ASN A 200 -1.20 -0.88 -13.23
N GLY A 201 -0.18 -0.22 -13.79
CA GLY A 201 0.88 -0.83 -14.62
C GLY A 201 0.45 -1.30 -16.01
N LYS A 202 -0.78 -1.00 -16.45
CA LYS A 202 -1.31 -1.41 -17.76
C LYS A 202 -1.15 -0.30 -18.80
N GLY A 203 -1.13 0.96 -18.39
CA GLY A 203 -1.07 2.14 -19.23
C GLY A 203 -2.38 2.92 -19.21
N ILE A 204 -2.50 3.91 -20.09
CA ILE A 204 -3.80 4.55 -20.37
C ILE A 204 -4.67 3.50 -21.06
N PRO A 205 -5.96 3.34 -20.66
CA PRO A 205 -6.83 2.37 -21.30
C PRO A 205 -7.04 2.71 -22.78
N GLU A 206 -7.26 1.68 -23.59
CA GLU A 206 -7.69 1.86 -24.97
C GLU A 206 -9.06 2.57 -24.97
N LEU A 207 -9.17 3.68 -25.72
CA LEU A 207 -10.23 4.64 -25.50
C LEU A 207 -11.60 4.11 -25.93
N ASP A 208 -11.67 3.31 -26.99
CA ASP A 208 -12.95 2.81 -27.48
C ASP A 208 -13.46 1.66 -26.60
N GLU A 209 -12.59 0.76 -26.15
CA GLU A 209 -12.89 -0.22 -25.09
C GLU A 209 -13.41 0.47 -23.82
N PHE A 210 -12.74 1.53 -23.36
CA PHE A 210 -13.15 2.25 -22.15
C PHE A 210 -14.49 2.98 -22.33
N LYS A 211 -14.76 3.56 -23.51
CA LYS A 211 -16.07 4.16 -23.81
C LYS A 211 -17.18 3.13 -23.73
N MET A 212 -17.00 1.95 -24.33
CA MET A 212 -17.98 0.87 -24.26
C MET A 212 -18.24 0.45 -22.81
N PHE A 213 -17.20 0.39 -21.98
CA PHE A 213 -17.33 0.07 -20.55
C PHE A 213 -18.15 1.11 -19.81
N ILE A 214 -17.87 2.39 -20.01
CA ILE A 214 -18.64 3.48 -19.39
C ILE A 214 -20.09 3.50 -19.90
N GLU A 215 -20.32 3.28 -21.19
CA GLU A 215 -21.66 3.20 -21.77
C GLU A 215 -22.46 2.05 -21.18
N PHE A 216 -21.85 0.86 -21.05
CA PHE A 216 -22.46 -0.27 -20.35
C PHE A 216 -22.85 0.09 -18.91
N LEU A 217 -21.94 0.70 -18.13
CA LEU A 217 -22.24 1.11 -16.76
C LEU A 217 -23.39 2.12 -16.70
N LYS A 218 -23.47 3.07 -17.64
CA LYS A 218 -24.57 4.03 -17.70
C LYS A 218 -25.90 3.37 -18.02
N ASN A 219 -25.92 2.51 -19.04
CA ASN A 219 -27.14 1.81 -19.46
C ASN A 219 -27.68 0.90 -18.36
N GLU A 220 -26.79 0.29 -17.58
CA GLU A 220 -27.16 -0.58 -16.45
C GLU A 220 -27.42 0.16 -15.14
N ASN A 221 -27.28 1.50 -15.12
CA ASN A 221 -27.32 2.37 -13.93
C ASN A 221 -26.32 1.97 -12.83
N LEU A 222 -25.08 1.64 -13.23
CA LEU A 222 -24.01 1.13 -12.38
C LEU A 222 -22.84 2.09 -12.18
N LEU A 223 -22.94 3.34 -12.65
CA LEU A 223 -21.82 4.26 -12.59
C LEU A 223 -21.32 4.51 -11.16
N GLU A 224 -22.22 4.52 -10.17
CA GLU A 224 -21.88 4.62 -8.74
C GLU A 224 -21.02 3.44 -8.25
N TYR A 225 -21.11 2.28 -8.91
CA TYR A 225 -20.33 1.09 -8.60
C TYR A 225 -18.99 1.03 -9.35
N LEU A 226 -18.63 2.03 -10.15
CA LEU A 226 -17.36 2.06 -10.89
C LEU A 226 -16.15 1.85 -9.97
N SER A 227 -16.16 2.45 -8.78
CA SER A 227 -15.10 2.25 -7.78
C SER A 227 -15.04 0.81 -7.26
N SER A 228 -16.19 0.16 -7.05
CA SER A 228 -16.27 -1.24 -6.64
C SER A 228 -15.76 -2.18 -7.74
N ILE A 229 -16.19 -1.97 -8.99
CA ILE A 229 -15.72 -2.78 -10.13
C ILE A 229 -14.22 -2.58 -10.34
N SER A 230 -13.74 -1.34 -10.28
CA SER A 230 -12.31 -1.03 -10.38
C SER A 230 -11.49 -1.67 -9.26
N GLY A 231 -12.05 -1.75 -8.04
CA GLY A 231 -11.43 -2.42 -6.91
C GLY A 231 -11.20 -3.91 -7.15
N MET A 232 -12.19 -4.61 -7.72
CA MET A 232 -12.04 -6.01 -8.13
C MET A 232 -10.98 -6.16 -9.22
N GLN A 233 -10.97 -5.24 -10.19
CA GLN A 233 -10.07 -5.25 -11.34
C GLN A 233 -8.72 -4.57 -11.09
N ASN A 234 -8.34 -4.28 -9.84
CA ASN A 234 -7.10 -3.57 -9.54
C ASN A 234 -5.86 -4.24 -10.16
N GLY A 235 -5.22 -3.57 -11.13
CA GLY A 235 -4.08 -4.06 -11.91
C GLY A 235 -4.40 -5.06 -13.03
N LYS A 236 -5.68 -5.33 -13.30
CA LYS A 236 -6.13 -6.30 -14.32
C LYS A 236 -6.53 -5.65 -15.64
N GLY A 237 -6.99 -4.40 -15.61
CA GLY A 237 -7.48 -3.66 -16.78
C GLY A 237 -9.00 -3.48 -16.74
N ILE A 238 -9.59 -3.14 -17.88
CA ILE A 238 -11.05 -3.16 -18.06
C ILE A 238 -11.51 -4.63 -17.96
N PRO A 239 -12.62 -4.93 -17.26
CA PRO A 239 -13.17 -6.28 -17.19
C PRO A 239 -13.62 -6.79 -18.55
N ASP A 240 -13.61 -8.11 -18.74
CA ASP A 240 -14.33 -8.73 -19.85
C ASP A 240 -15.83 -8.40 -19.75
N PHE A 241 -16.43 -8.01 -20.89
CA PHE A 241 -17.80 -7.49 -20.92
C PHE A 241 -18.84 -8.59 -20.71
N ASP A 242 -18.63 -9.78 -21.27
CA ASP A 242 -19.57 -10.89 -21.12
C ASP A 242 -19.55 -11.40 -19.68
N GLU A 243 -18.34 -11.54 -19.10
CA GLU A 243 -18.15 -11.88 -17.70
C GLU A 243 -18.82 -10.85 -16.76
N LEU A 244 -18.60 -9.55 -16.99
CA LEU A 244 -19.20 -8.49 -16.19
C LEU A 244 -20.72 -8.48 -16.31
N LYS A 245 -21.24 -8.63 -17.53
CA LYS A 245 -22.69 -8.63 -17.78
C LYS A 245 -23.36 -9.80 -17.06
N MET A 246 -22.84 -11.02 -17.21
CA MET A 246 -23.37 -12.19 -16.51
C MET A 246 -23.35 -12.01 -14.99
N PHE A 247 -22.26 -11.45 -14.45
CA PHE A 247 -22.13 -11.15 -13.02
C PHE A 247 -23.15 -10.14 -12.53
N ILE A 248 -23.34 -9.03 -13.24
CA ILE A 248 -24.32 -8.00 -12.89
C ILE A 248 -25.75 -8.55 -12.99
N GLU A 249 -26.09 -9.26 -14.06
CA GLU A 249 -27.41 -9.89 -14.24
C GLU A 249 -27.71 -10.87 -13.10
N PHE A 250 -26.71 -11.68 -12.72
CA PHE A 250 -26.80 -12.58 -11.58
C PHE A 250 -27.07 -11.80 -10.27
N LEU A 251 -26.29 -10.74 -9.98
CA LEU A 251 -26.50 -9.93 -8.77
C LEU A 251 -27.89 -9.27 -8.74
N LYS A 252 -28.37 -8.76 -9.87
CA LYS A 252 -29.72 -8.17 -9.98
C LYS A 252 -30.80 -9.21 -9.72
N LYS A 253 -30.68 -10.39 -10.34
CA LYS A 253 -31.61 -11.52 -10.16
C LYS A 253 -31.68 -11.97 -8.70
N GLU A 254 -30.53 -12.07 -8.04
CA GLU A 254 -30.44 -12.47 -6.64
C GLU A 254 -30.80 -11.35 -5.65
N LYS A 255 -31.12 -10.13 -6.15
CA LYS A 255 -31.34 -8.90 -5.38
C LYS A 255 -30.16 -8.57 -4.46
N PHE A 256 -28.95 -8.74 -4.98
CA PHE A 256 -27.70 -8.67 -4.23
C PHE A 256 -26.76 -7.54 -4.69
N LEU A 257 -27.22 -6.69 -5.61
CA LEU A 257 -26.42 -5.62 -6.18
C LEU A 257 -25.95 -4.59 -5.13
N GLU A 258 -26.77 -4.30 -4.11
CA GLU A 258 -26.43 -3.38 -3.02
C GLU A 258 -25.18 -3.82 -2.23
N TYR A 259 -24.84 -5.12 -2.26
CA TYR A 259 -23.68 -5.69 -1.58
C TYR A 259 -22.42 -5.76 -2.46
N LEU A 260 -22.45 -5.17 -3.67
CA LEU A 260 -21.33 -5.19 -4.60
C LEU A 260 -20.04 -4.60 -3.99
N SER A 261 -20.15 -3.62 -3.08
CA SER A 261 -19.01 -3.08 -2.33
C SER A 261 -18.34 -4.14 -1.43
N SER A 262 -19.13 -4.99 -0.78
CA SER A 262 -18.62 -6.09 0.05
C SER A 262 -17.97 -7.18 -0.79
N ILE A 263 -18.58 -7.54 -1.93
CA ILE A 263 -17.98 -8.47 -2.90
C ILE A 263 -16.66 -7.89 -3.41
N SER A 264 -16.65 -6.61 -3.78
CA SER A 264 -15.46 -5.91 -4.25
C SER A 264 -14.32 -5.91 -3.24
N SER A 265 -14.62 -5.67 -1.95
CA SER A 265 -13.63 -5.77 -0.88
C SER A 265 -13.01 -7.17 -0.86
N MET A 266 -13.83 -8.22 -0.88
CA MET A 266 -13.33 -9.60 -0.89
C MET A 266 -12.48 -9.89 -2.14
N GLN A 267 -12.95 -9.43 -3.30
CA GLN A 267 -12.33 -9.68 -4.61
C GLN A 267 -11.29 -8.65 -5.04
N ARG A 268 -10.81 -7.81 -4.12
CA ARG A 268 -9.87 -6.74 -4.46
C ARG A 268 -8.63 -7.27 -5.20
N GLY A 269 -8.45 -6.84 -6.46
CA GLY A 269 -7.37 -7.28 -7.35
C GLY A 269 -7.46 -8.72 -7.85
N LYS A 270 -8.58 -9.42 -7.61
CA LYS A 270 -8.82 -10.81 -8.05
C LYS A 270 -9.68 -10.91 -9.31
N GLY A 271 -10.31 -9.82 -9.73
CA GLY A 271 -11.25 -9.79 -10.85
C GLY A 271 -12.67 -10.12 -10.41
N ILE A 272 -13.55 -10.32 -11.38
CA ILE A 272 -14.93 -10.75 -11.13
C ILE A 272 -14.89 -12.18 -10.53
N PRO A 273 -15.69 -12.49 -9.50
CA PRO A 273 -15.73 -13.84 -8.93
C PRO A 273 -16.35 -14.86 -9.88
N GLU A 274 -15.92 -16.11 -9.75
CA GLU A 274 -16.60 -17.24 -10.39
C GLU A 274 -18.04 -17.32 -9.87
N LEU A 275 -19.00 -17.41 -10.80
CA LEU A 275 -20.42 -17.28 -10.47
C LEU A 275 -20.94 -18.45 -9.62
N ASP A 276 -20.44 -19.67 -9.84
CA ASP A 276 -20.85 -20.83 -9.06
C ASP A 276 -20.43 -20.71 -7.59
N GLU A 277 -19.19 -20.28 -7.33
CA GLU A 277 -18.69 -20.02 -5.98
C GLU A 277 -19.50 -18.92 -5.29
N LEU A 278 -19.73 -17.81 -5.99
CA LEU A 278 -20.52 -16.69 -5.46
C LEU A 278 -21.98 -17.10 -5.19
N LYS A 279 -22.57 -17.90 -6.06
CA LYS A 279 -23.94 -18.40 -5.92
C LYS A 279 -24.09 -19.25 -4.67
N MET A 280 -23.19 -20.21 -4.47
CA MET A 280 -23.19 -21.03 -3.25
C MET A 280 -23.01 -20.18 -1.99
N PHE A 281 -22.18 -19.14 -2.05
CA PHE A 281 -21.98 -18.20 -0.93
C PHE A 281 -23.24 -17.37 -0.62
N ILE A 282 -23.89 -16.80 -1.62
CA ILE A 282 -25.12 -16.03 -1.44
C ILE A 282 -26.24 -16.93 -0.92
N GLU A 283 -26.40 -18.13 -1.48
CA GLU A 283 -27.40 -19.11 -1.00
C GLU A 283 -27.16 -19.48 0.46
N PHE A 284 -25.89 -19.71 0.84
CA PHE A 284 -25.53 -19.93 2.23
C PHE A 284 -25.93 -18.76 3.13
N LEU A 285 -25.62 -17.50 2.74
CA LEU A 285 -26.02 -16.33 3.51
C LEU A 285 -27.54 -16.19 3.65
N LYS A 286 -28.31 -16.52 2.60
CA LYS A 286 -29.79 -16.54 2.63
C LYS A 286 -30.29 -17.55 3.65
N ASN A 287 -29.81 -18.80 3.56
CA ASN A 287 -30.27 -19.89 4.39
C ASN A 287 -29.93 -19.69 5.87
N GLU A 288 -28.77 -19.10 6.17
CA GLU A 288 -28.35 -18.80 7.54
C GLU A 288 -28.85 -17.43 8.06
N ASN A 289 -29.60 -16.68 7.25
CA ASN A 289 -30.02 -15.30 7.53
C ASN A 289 -28.85 -14.39 7.97
N PHE A 290 -27.73 -14.45 7.26
CA PHE A 290 -26.44 -13.93 7.71
C PHE A 290 -25.97 -12.65 6.99
N PHE A 291 -26.89 -11.98 6.29
CA PHE A 291 -26.56 -10.79 5.49
C PHE A 291 -26.08 -9.61 6.31
N GLU A 292 -26.63 -9.40 7.51
CA GLU A 292 -26.22 -8.30 8.38
C GLU A 292 -24.73 -8.34 8.76
N TYR A 293 -24.11 -9.53 8.70
CA TYR A 293 -22.70 -9.76 9.02
C TYR A 293 -21.79 -9.76 7.80
N LEU A 294 -22.31 -9.53 6.60
CA LEU A 294 -21.52 -9.55 5.37
C LEU A 294 -20.36 -8.54 5.41
N SER A 295 -20.55 -7.40 6.06
CA SER A 295 -19.50 -6.40 6.27
C SER A 295 -18.32 -6.95 7.09
N SER A 296 -18.60 -7.77 8.10
CA SER A 296 -17.57 -8.43 8.91
C SER A 296 -16.86 -9.54 8.12
N ILE A 297 -17.61 -10.33 7.35
CA ILE A 297 -17.02 -11.35 6.46
C ILE A 297 -16.12 -10.68 5.41
N SER A 298 -16.60 -9.62 4.77
CA SER A 298 -15.88 -8.92 3.71
C SER A 298 -14.63 -8.18 4.22
N SER A 299 -14.66 -7.69 5.46
CA SER A 299 -13.47 -7.18 6.16
C SER A 299 -12.43 -8.29 6.34
N MET A 300 -12.82 -9.44 6.90
CA MET A 300 -11.90 -10.57 7.09
C MET A 300 -11.31 -11.05 5.76
N GLN A 301 -12.15 -11.13 4.73
CA GLN A 301 -11.78 -11.63 3.40
C GLN A 301 -11.27 -10.56 2.43
N ASN A 302 -10.98 -9.34 2.88
CA ASN A 302 -10.49 -8.26 2.02
C ASN A 302 -9.26 -8.70 1.18
N GLY A 303 -9.42 -8.73 -0.15
CA GLY A 303 -8.41 -9.19 -1.11
C GLY A 303 -8.11 -10.70 -1.10
N LYS A 304 -8.92 -11.52 -0.44
CA LYS A 304 -8.75 -12.98 -0.31
C LYS A 304 -9.70 -13.77 -1.21
N GLY A 305 -10.77 -13.14 -1.67
CA GLY A 305 -11.83 -13.73 -2.49
C GLY A 305 -13.01 -14.20 -1.68
N ILE A 306 -13.95 -14.87 -2.34
CA ILE A 306 -15.11 -15.46 -1.68
C ILE A 306 -14.61 -16.51 -0.65
N PRO A 307 -15.17 -16.55 0.57
CA PRO A 307 -14.71 -17.48 1.59
C PRO A 307 -14.97 -18.94 1.22
N ASN A 308 -14.05 -19.82 1.63
CA ASN A 308 -14.33 -21.26 1.67
C ASN A 308 -15.55 -21.50 2.58
N LEU A 309 -16.58 -22.13 2.02
CA LEU A 309 -17.87 -22.28 2.71
C LEU A 309 -17.82 -23.24 3.89
N ASP A 310 -16.97 -24.28 3.85
CA ASP A 310 -16.86 -25.23 4.96
C ASP A 310 -16.18 -24.58 6.18
N GLU A 311 -15.14 -23.77 5.94
CA GLU A 311 -14.50 -22.98 6.99
C GLU A 311 -15.47 -21.94 7.57
N LEU A 312 -16.19 -21.22 6.71
CA LEU A 312 -17.16 -20.22 7.13
C LEU A 312 -18.32 -20.82 7.92
N LYS A 313 -18.85 -21.98 7.49
CA LYS A 313 -19.90 -22.72 8.20
C LYS A 313 -19.46 -23.08 9.62
N LYS A 314 -18.29 -23.70 9.76
CA LYS A 314 -17.74 -24.09 11.08
C LYS A 314 -17.51 -22.87 11.97
N PHE A 315 -17.08 -21.75 11.40
CA PHE A 315 -16.90 -20.50 12.13
C PHE A 315 -18.22 -19.93 12.64
N ILE A 316 -19.25 -19.87 11.78
CA ILE A 316 -20.57 -19.37 12.16
C ILE A 316 -21.23 -20.30 13.19
N GLU A 317 -21.14 -21.61 13.01
CA GLU A 317 -21.63 -22.59 13.99
C GLU A 317 -20.94 -22.43 15.34
N PHE A 318 -19.62 -22.23 15.35
CA PHE A 318 -18.88 -21.92 16.56
C PHE A 318 -19.40 -20.65 17.25
N LEU A 319 -19.62 -19.57 16.51
CA LEU A 319 -20.18 -18.33 17.08
C LEU A 319 -21.60 -18.51 17.62
N LYS A 320 -22.44 -19.33 16.96
CA LYS A 320 -23.78 -19.71 17.45
C LYS A 320 -23.69 -20.43 18.78
N ASN A 321 -22.89 -21.50 18.83
CA ASN A 321 -22.80 -22.39 19.99
C ASN A 321 -22.21 -21.68 21.22
N GLU A 322 -21.28 -20.74 21.01
CA GLU A 322 -20.67 -19.95 22.08
C GLU A 322 -21.42 -18.65 22.39
N ASN A 323 -22.54 -18.37 21.70
CA ASN A 323 -23.28 -17.11 21.77
C ASN A 323 -22.39 -15.86 21.62
N PHE A 324 -21.53 -15.87 20.60
CA PHE A 324 -20.39 -14.96 20.47
C PHE A 324 -20.51 -13.95 19.31
N PHE A 325 -21.70 -13.83 18.71
CA PHE A 325 -21.93 -12.91 17.58
C PHE A 325 -21.73 -11.44 17.91
N GLU A 326 -22.03 -11.03 19.15
CA GLU A 326 -21.81 -9.63 19.59
C GLU A 326 -20.34 -9.19 19.43
N TYR A 327 -19.40 -10.13 19.43
CA TYR A 327 -17.97 -9.87 19.28
C TYR A 327 -17.46 -10.05 17.85
N LEU A 328 -18.32 -10.39 16.88
CA LEU A 328 -17.90 -10.63 15.49
C LEU A 328 -17.21 -9.40 14.89
N SER A 329 -17.64 -8.19 15.24
CA SER A 329 -16.98 -6.95 14.83
C SER A 329 -15.52 -6.83 15.34
N SER A 330 -15.26 -7.29 16.57
CA SER A 330 -13.92 -7.30 17.13
C SER A 330 -13.06 -8.38 16.49
N ILE A 331 -13.62 -9.57 16.25
CA ILE A 331 -12.93 -10.65 15.54
C ILE A 331 -12.58 -10.19 14.11
N SER A 332 -13.54 -9.62 13.39
CA SER A 332 -13.36 -9.18 12.01
C SER A 332 -12.37 -8.02 11.90
N SER A 333 -12.30 -7.14 12.90
CA SER A 333 -11.27 -6.10 12.97
C SER A 333 -9.87 -6.71 13.07
N MET A 334 -9.67 -7.66 13.99
CA MET A 334 -8.37 -8.35 14.14
C MET A 334 -7.99 -9.11 12.86
N GLN A 335 -8.97 -9.74 12.22
CA GLN A 335 -8.78 -10.57 11.03
C GLN A 335 -8.92 -9.83 9.69
N ASN A 336 -9.00 -8.50 9.68
CA ASN A 336 -9.10 -7.73 8.45
C ASN A 336 -8.00 -8.12 7.42
N GLY A 337 -8.41 -8.61 6.25
CA GLY A 337 -7.53 -9.10 5.18
C GLY A 337 -6.73 -10.37 5.49
N LYS A 338 -7.06 -11.09 6.57
CA LYS A 338 -6.38 -12.32 7.00
C LYS A 338 -7.17 -13.59 6.66
N GLY A 339 -8.46 -13.46 6.37
CA GLY A 339 -9.40 -14.55 6.13
C GLY A 339 -10.17 -14.95 7.38
N ILE A 340 -10.99 -15.99 7.25
CA ILE A 340 -11.72 -16.58 8.39
C ILE A 340 -10.68 -17.08 9.42
N PRO A 341 -10.86 -16.81 10.72
CA PRO A 341 -9.90 -17.20 11.74
C PRO A 341 -9.73 -18.72 11.83
N ASN A 342 -8.51 -19.17 12.15
CA ASN A 342 -8.31 -20.54 12.59
C ASN A 342 -9.12 -20.79 13.87
N LEU A 343 -10.01 -21.78 13.84
CA LEU A 343 -10.97 -22.01 14.92
C LEU A 343 -10.32 -22.48 16.22
N ASP A 344 -9.25 -23.28 16.15
CA ASP A 344 -8.57 -23.75 17.36
C ASP A 344 -7.83 -22.61 18.06
N GLU A 345 -7.22 -21.71 17.29
CA GLU A 345 -6.60 -20.50 17.82
C GLU A 345 -7.65 -19.55 18.44
N LEU A 346 -8.78 -19.36 17.75
CA LEU A 346 -9.87 -18.51 18.25
C LEU A 346 -10.51 -19.07 19.53
N LYS A 347 -10.74 -20.39 19.59
CA LYS A 347 -11.25 -21.07 20.79
C LYS A 347 -10.32 -20.84 21.98
N LYS A 348 -9.03 -21.09 21.81
CA LYS A 348 -8.02 -20.84 22.86
C LYS A 348 -7.99 -19.38 23.31
N PHE A 349 -8.15 -18.45 22.37
CA PHE A 349 -8.19 -17.02 22.71
C PHE A 349 -9.43 -16.66 23.53
N ILE A 350 -10.60 -17.17 23.15
CA ILE A 350 -11.85 -16.93 23.88
C ILE A 350 -11.80 -17.58 25.27
N GLU A 351 -11.30 -18.80 25.39
CA GLU A 351 -11.08 -19.47 26.67
C GLU A 351 -10.12 -18.70 27.57
N PHE A 352 -9.03 -18.16 27.01
CA PHE A 352 -8.12 -17.28 27.74
C PHE A 352 -8.83 -16.03 28.27
N LEU A 353 -9.65 -15.36 27.45
CA LEU A 353 -10.41 -14.19 27.89
C LEU A 353 -11.44 -14.53 28.98
N LYS A 354 -12.12 -15.69 28.87
CA LYS A 354 -13.03 -16.22 29.91
C LYS A 354 -12.29 -16.43 31.23
N LYS A 355 -11.20 -17.21 31.18
CA LYS A 355 -10.44 -17.63 32.36
C LYS A 355 -9.82 -16.46 33.12
N GLU A 356 -9.32 -15.46 32.40
CA GLU A 356 -8.66 -14.30 33.00
C GLU A 356 -9.63 -13.13 33.24
N ASN A 357 -10.92 -13.30 32.94
CA ASN A 357 -11.98 -12.29 33.04
C ASN A 357 -11.64 -10.98 32.29
N LEU A 358 -11.29 -11.10 30.99
CA LEU A 358 -10.74 -10.02 30.17
C LEU A 358 -11.64 -9.56 29.01
N PHE A 359 -12.90 -9.99 28.94
CA PHE A 359 -13.79 -9.60 27.82
C PHE A 359 -14.02 -8.10 27.70
N GLU A 360 -14.02 -7.37 28.83
CA GLU A 360 -14.13 -5.91 28.82
C GLU A 360 -13.03 -5.23 27.97
N TYR A 361 -11.87 -5.88 27.82
CA TYR A 361 -10.75 -5.37 27.03
C TYR A 361 -10.82 -5.77 25.56
N LEU A 362 -11.73 -6.66 25.13
CA LEU A 362 -11.72 -7.23 23.77
C LEU A 362 -11.80 -6.17 22.68
N SER A 363 -12.63 -5.13 22.85
CA SER A 363 -12.70 -4.01 21.91
C SER A 363 -11.37 -3.22 21.82
N SER A 364 -10.69 -3.03 22.96
CA SER A 364 -9.38 -2.36 22.97
C SER A 364 -8.28 -3.25 22.38
N ILE A 365 -8.31 -4.55 22.65
CA ILE A 365 -7.39 -5.53 22.08
C ILE A 365 -7.59 -5.59 20.55
N SER A 366 -8.83 -5.66 20.08
CA SER A 366 -9.14 -5.74 18.65
C SER A 366 -8.72 -4.48 17.91
N SER A 367 -8.92 -3.31 18.52
CA SER A 367 -8.45 -2.03 17.97
C SER A 367 -6.92 -2.01 17.79
N MET A 368 -6.16 -2.47 18.79
CA MET A 368 -4.71 -2.58 18.66
C MET A 368 -4.30 -3.60 17.59
N GLN A 369 -5.01 -4.71 17.51
CA GLN A 369 -4.71 -5.83 16.62
C GLN A 369 -5.40 -5.79 15.27
N SER A 370 -5.98 -4.65 14.88
CA SER A 370 -6.64 -4.54 13.59
C SER A 370 -5.73 -4.97 12.43
N GLY A 371 -6.17 -5.98 11.67
CA GLY A 371 -5.43 -6.60 10.56
C GLY A 371 -4.19 -7.40 10.94
N LYS A 372 -3.99 -7.73 12.22
CA LYS A 372 -2.80 -8.46 12.73
C LYS A 372 -3.10 -9.90 13.16
N GLY A 373 -4.36 -10.29 13.19
CA GLY A 373 -4.81 -11.60 13.65
C GLY A 373 -4.92 -11.71 15.16
N ILE A 374 -5.10 -12.93 15.65
CA ILE A 374 -5.26 -13.20 17.08
C ILE A 374 -3.93 -12.88 17.81
N PRO A 375 -3.98 -12.10 18.90
CA PRO A 375 -2.79 -11.75 19.68
C PRO A 375 -2.17 -12.95 20.43
N ASN A 376 -0.88 -12.84 20.73
CA ASN A 376 -0.25 -13.69 21.75
C ASN A 376 -0.81 -13.37 23.15
N PHE A 377 -1.21 -14.41 23.89
CA PHE A 377 -1.95 -14.29 25.14
C PHE A 377 -1.09 -13.77 26.30
N ASP A 378 0.14 -14.25 26.41
CA ASP A 378 1.09 -13.81 27.46
C ASP A 378 1.36 -12.30 27.33
N ARG A 379 1.54 -11.82 26.11
CA ARG A 379 1.74 -10.39 25.84
C ARG A 379 0.53 -9.53 26.23
N ILE A 380 -0.70 -10.04 26.08
CA ILE A 380 -1.90 -9.33 26.56
C ILE A 380 -1.89 -9.28 28.09
N LYS A 381 -1.64 -10.42 28.73
CA LYS A 381 -1.62 -10.53 30.18
C LYS A 381 -0.57 -9.61 30.80
N GLU A 382 0.64 -9.60 30.24
CA GLU A 382 1.71 -8.68 30.63
C GLU A 382 1.31 -7.22 30.44
N LEU A 383 0.68 -6.86 29.31
CA LEU A 383 0.23 -5.48 29.08
C LEU A 383 -0.83 -5.05 30.09
N ILE A 384 -1.82 -5.90 30.36
CA ILE A 384 -2.90 -5.58 31.31
C ILE A 384 -2.31 -5.40 32.71
N ASN A 385 -1.45 -6.32 33.15
CA ASN A 385 -0.75 -6.21 34.43
C ASN A 385 0.11 -4.93 34.48
N PHE A 386 0.82 -4.60 33.40
CA PHE A 386 1.59 -3.37 33.30
C PHE A 386 0.69 -2.13 33.46
N THR A 387 -0.45 -2.07 32.78
CA THR A 387 -1.38 -0.93 32.90
C THR A 387 -1.95 -0.79 34.30
N ARG A 388 -2.34 -1.90 34.95
CA ARG A 388 -2.82 -1.93 36.33
C ARG A 388 -1.74 -1.46 37.32
N ASN A 389 -0.54 -2.03 37.25
CA ASN A 389 0.56 -1.70 38.15
C ASN A 389 1.01 -0.25 38.03
N ASN A 390 0.86 0.33 36.84
CA ASN A 390 1.20 1.74 36.60
C ASN A 390 0.00 2.68 36.73
N GLN A 391 -1.20 2.19 37.09
CA GLN A 391 -2.44 2.97 37.19
C GLN A 391 -2.75 3.74 35.90
N ILE A 392 -2.60 3.09 34.76
CA ILE A 392 -2.85 3.64 33.43
C ILE A 392 -4.15 3.01 32.91
N PRO A 393 -5.11 3.80 32.39
CA PRO A 393 -6.27 3.24 31.71
C PRO A 393 -5.85 2.37 30.52
N PHE A 394 -6.38 1.16 30.38
CA PHE A 394 -6.05 0.30 29.24
C PHE A 394 -6.46 0.94 27.90
N SER A 395 -7.57 1.67 27.91
CA SER A 395 -8.08 2.45 26.76
C SER A 395 -7.10 3.53 26.27
N PHE A 396 -6.30 4.09 27.18
CA PHE A 396 -5.25 5.03 26.82
C PHE A 396 -4.20 4.33 25.95
N VAL A 397 -3.71 3.16 26.37
CA VAL A 397 -2.72 2.42 25.60
C VAL A 397 -3.28 1.95 24.26
N SER A 398 -4.53 1.46 24.24
CA SER A 398 -5.13 0.96 22.99
C SER A 398 -5.32 2.05 21.95
N SER A 399 -5.72 3.26 22.36
CA SER A 399 -5.84 4.42 21.46
C SER A 399 -4.52 4.85 20.82
N MET A 400 -3.39 4.72 21.53
CA MET A 400 -2.07 4.98 20.96
C MET A 400 -1.62 3.91 19.95
N GLN A 401 -2.19 2.71 20.07
CA GLN A 401 -1.74 1.49 19.40
C GLN A 401 -2.72 0.96 18.35
N VAL A 402 -3.73 1.74 17.94
CA VAL A 402 -4.68 1.35 16.90
C VAL A 402 -3.96 0.85 15.65
N GLY A 403 -4.20 -0.40 15.28
CA GLY A 403 -3.56 -1.09 14.14
C GLY A 403 -2.04 -1.30 14.24
N LYS A 404 -1.41 -1.01 15.38
CA LYS A 404 0.05 -1.16 15.60
C LYS A 404 0.41 -2.45 16.33
N GLY A 405 -0.56 -3.08 16.97
CA GLY A 405 -0.42 -4.31 17.75
C GLY A 405 -0.05 -4.02 19.20
N ILE A 406 0.18 -5.09 19.96
CA ILE A 406 0.56 -4.97 21.38
C ILE A 406 1.94 -4.26 21.47
N PRO A 407 2.05 -3.18 22.26
CA PRO A 407 3.29 -2.42 22.36
C PRO A 407 4.40 -3.20 23.08
N ASP A 408 5.63 -2.73 22.89
CA ASP A 408 6.76 -3.12 23.74
C ASP A 408 6.65 -2.40 25.09
N LEU A 409 6.65 -3.16 26.19
CA LEU A 409 6.43 -2.64 27.53
C LEU A 409 7.59 -1.79 28.05
N LYS A 410 8.82 -2.03 27.58
CA LYS A 410 10.00 -1.23 27.93
C LYS A 410 9.92 0.15 27.27
N ILE A 411 9.49 0.21 26.01
CA ILE A 411 9.26 1.48 25.31
C ILE A 411 8.10 2.24 25.95
N LEU A 412 6.98 1.55 26.22
CA LEU A 412 5.81 2.15 26.88
C LEU A 412 6.18 2.71 28.26
N GLY A 413 6.90 1.94 29.09
CA GLY A 413 7.33 2.41 30.41
C GLY A 413 8.22 3.65 30.38
N LYS A 414 9.14 3.74 29.41
CA LYS A 414 9.96 4.96 29.21
C LYS A 414 9.09 6.16 28.84
N LEU A 415 8.13 5.98 27.94
CA LEU A 415 7.21 7.04 27.51
C LEU A 415 6.38 7.56 28.69
N ILE A 416 5.81 6.67 29.49
CA ILE A 416 5.02 7.04 30.67
C ILE A 416 5.88 7.78 31.71
N THR A 417 7.09 7.29 31.95
CA THR A 417 8.03 7.94 32.89
C THR A 417 8.35 9.36 32.45
N GLU A 418 8.62 9.55 31.15
CA GLU A 418 8.93 10.85 30.58
C GLU A 418 7.72 11.80 30.60
N ALA A 419 6.52 11.28 30.32
CA ALA A 419 5.28 12.05 30.40
C ALA A 419 5.03 12.58 31.82
N ARG A 420 5.19 11.72 32.83
CA ARG A 420 5.07 12.10 34.25
C ARG A 420 6.09 13.13 34.69
N LYS A 421 7.35 12.98 34.25
CA LYS A 421 8.42 13.97 34.54
C LYS A 421 8.11 15.37 33.99
N LYS A 422 7.36 15.43 32.89
CA LYS A 422 6.96 16.67 32.23
C LYS A 422 5.58 17.15 32.65
N GLU A 423 4.98 16.51 33.66
CA GLU A 423 3.63 16.80 34.16
C GLU A 423 2.57 16.79 33.05
N LEU A 424 2.80 16.00 31.99
CA LEU A 424 1.88 15.88 30.88
C LEU A 424 0.69 15.02 31.29
N ASN A 425 -0.52 15.49 30.96
CA ASN A 425 -1.71 14.68 31.15
C ASN A 425 -1.65 13.49 30.18
N LEU A 426 -1.74 12.26 30.70
CA LEU A 426 -1.69 11.07 29.86
C LEU A 426 -2.79 11.12 28.78
N LYS A 427 -3.97 11.70 29.03
CA LYS A 427 -5.01 11.86 28.00
C LYS A 427 -4.54 12.68 26.78
N GLU A 428 -3.65 13.64 26.96
CA GLU A 428 -3.11 14.45 25.84
C GLU A 428 -2.21 13.63 24.90
N LEU A 429 -1.70 12.48 25.36
CA LEU A 429 -0.84 11.60 24.56
C LEU A 429 -1.62 10.58 23.71
N SER A 430 -2.91 10.37 23.98
CA SER A 430 -3.74 9.40 23.26
C SER A 430 -4.21 9.87 21.88
N GLY A 431 -3.96 11.13 21.52
CA GLY A 431 -4.43 11.73 20.26
C GLY A 431 -5.96 11.83 20.16
N LYS A 432 -6.65 11.72 21.31
CA LYS A 432 -8.09 11.92 21.49
C LYS A 432 -8.33 12.89 22.63
#